data_AF-A0A1G3HK84-F1
#
_entry.id   AF-A0A1G3HK84-F1
#
_cell.length_a   1.000
_cell.length_b   1.000
_cell.length_c   1.000
_cell.angle_alpha   90.00
_cell.angle_beta   90.00
_cell.angle_gamma   90.00
#
_symmetry.space_group_name_H-M   'P 1'
#
loop_
_entity.id
_entity.type
_entity.pdbx_description
1 polymer ?
#
loop_
_entity_poly.entity_id
_entity_poly.type
_entity_poly.pdbx_seq_one_letter_code
_entity_poly.pdbx_strand_id
1 'polypeptide(L)'
;MMNDEGMDAAVAVQAWLARLDAPAAPALCQLGLPDAPAAALAALAAEALARGRSLLVVVPDDEALPDISNALDLGLRPLCLVLPAADYAIPIALRATLSLLKSRLARNPDDAEGPAWAAQRARLEDASTLWQAALAWSARGLDREAWPAEIGRLFPVHILPFPVAQALATPADWVALVQPARLPEDLRAAWPGALRTLLLGGGAISAGGGALAAVDVTARLRAELELLTQELSELELELATAQAEIAAFTHRYAALVGVPMAELDRLQAEVAMRRAESAPGNAQARQQAEQAQAQAEQSQRESRRFADLGRGEAPAFAPSRDLKKLYRQLAQKIHPDRAKDEADRSWRTQLMTEANQAYRSGDESALREIFTLWQEGEGRAPAARHPAVAPAGLMAQVTSVRRRVAEIGTELNRIYGSRLYELFAAANMARRRGRDLLQEMADRLELQIAAAKAELDGTDPAIPAVNACR
;
A
#
# COMPACT_ATOMS: atom_id res chain seq x y z
N MET A 1 0.14 27.90 -4.80
CA MET A 1 1.47 28.48 -4.55
C MET A 1 2.41 27.32 -4.28
N MET A 2 3.31 26.99 -5.20
CA MET A 2 4.41 26.05 -4.91
C MET A 2 5.44 26.81 -4.07
N ASN A 3 5.92 26.22 -2.97
CA ASN A 3 7.00 26.79 -2.16
C ASN A 3 8.30 26.90 -3.00
N ASP A 4 9.18 27.83 -2.63
CA ASP A 4 10.44 28.12 -3.33
C ASP A 4 11.31 26.84 -3.53
N GLU A 5 11.35 25.97 -2.53
CA GLU A 5 12.02 24.65 -2.56
C GLU A 5 11.45 23.71 -3.63
N GLY A 6 10.14 23.75 -3.89
CA GLY A 6 9.48 22.91 -4.89
C GLY A 6 9.77 23.39 -6.31
N MET A 7 10.00 24.69 -6.49
CA MET A 7 10.35 25.28 -7.79
C MET A 7 11.80 24.94 -8.16
N ASP A 8 12.73 25.01 -7.21
CA ASP A 8 14.14 24.62 -7.41
C ASP A 8 14.27 23.14 -7.80
N ALA A 9 13.57 22.25 -7.07
CA ALA A 9 13.54 20.82 -7.39
C ALA A 9 13.03 20.53 -8.82
N ALA A 10 11.98 21.23 -9.26
CA ALA A 10 11.43 21.08 -10.60
C ALA A 10 12.41 21.54 -11.68
N VAL A 11 13.10 22.67 -11.47
CA VAL A 11 14.12 23.20 -12.39
C VAL A 11 15.30 22.23 -12.51
N ALA A 12 15.78 21.69 -11.40
CA ALA A 12 16.86 20.71 -11.38
C ALA A 12 16.48 19.45 -12.17
N VAL A 13 15.27 18.91 -11.97
CA VAL A 13 14.79 17.73 -12.69
C VAL A 13 14.73 17.98 -14.20
N GLN A 14 14.24 19.15 -14.64
CA GLN A 14 14.25 19.49 -16.08
C GLN A 14 15.67 19.53 -16.67
N ALA A 15 16.63 20.10 -15.93
CA ALA A 15 18.02 20.11 -16.34
C ALA A 15 18.63 18.69 -16.43
N TRP A 16 18.26 17.81 -15.50
CA TRP A 16 18.70 16.41 -15.49
C TRP A 16 18.11 15.63 -16.68
N LEU A 17 16.80 15.76 -16.92
CA LEU A 17 16.10 15.11 -18.03
C LEU A 17 16.66 15.53 -19.39
N ALA A 18 16.93 16.83 -19.58
CA ALA A 18 17.55 17.33 -20.79
C ALA A 18 18.89 16.65 -21.11
N ARG A 19 19.62 16.16 -20.10
CA ARG A 19 20.86 15.39 -20.29
C ARG A 19 20.60 13.90 -20.50
N LEU A 20 19.62 13.33 -19.82
CA LEU A 20 19.24 11.93 -19.96
C LEU A 20 18.66 11.60 -21.35
N ASP A 21 17.92 12.53 -21.95
CA ASP A 21 17.29 12.34 -23.27
C ASP A 21 18.18 12.76 -24.44
N ALA A 22 19.25 13.53 -24.19
CA ALA A 22 20.05 14.10 -25.25
C ALA A 22 20.77 12.99 -26.06
N PRO A 23 20.47 12.83 -27.37
CA PRO A 23 21.02 11.75 -28.19
C PRO A 23 22.54 11.88 -28.37
N ALA A 24 23.09 13.11 -28.29
CA ALA A 24 24.51 13.42 -28.43
C ALA A 24 25.23 13.76 -27.11
N ALA A 25 24.57 13.61 -25.96
CA ALA A 25 25.21 13.86 -24.66
C ALA A 25 26.22 12.74 -24.30
N PRO A 26 27.29 13.07 -23.57
CA PRO A 26 28.21 12.05 -23.08
C PRO A 26 27.46 11.06 -22.17
N ALA A 27 27.89 9.80 -22.18
CA ALA A 27 27.31 8.74 -21.35
C ALA A 27 27.33 9.07 -19.85
N LEU A 28 28.21 9.99 -19.45
CA LEU A 28 28.39 10.51 -18.10
C LEU A 28 28.27 12.05 -18.09
N CYS A 29 27.39 12.62 -17.27
CA CYS A 29 27.25 14.07 -17.10
C CYS A 29 27.28 14.46 -15.62
N GLN A 30 28.00 15.53 -15.27
CA GLN A 30 28.00 16.08 -13.91
C GLN A 30 27.08 17.30 -13.79
N LEU A 31 26.23 17.29 -12.76
CA LEU A 31 25.24 18.33 -12.46
C LEU A 31 25.20 18.59 -10.94
N GLY A 32 24.69 19.76 -10.56
CA GLY A 32 24.50 20.12 -9.15
C GLY A 32 23.31 19.40 -8.50
N LEU A 33 23.31 19.35 -7.17
CA LEU A 33 22.14 19.00 -6.37
C LEU A 33 21.37 20.29 -6.01
N PRO A 34 20.03 20.29 -6.09
CA PRO A 34 19.20 21.39 -5.59
C PRO A 34 19.17 21.43 -4.06
N ASP A 35 18.57 22.48 -3.50
CA ASP A 35 18.44 22.66 -2.05
C ASP A 35 17.56 21.57 -1.42
N ALA A 36 16.57 21.08 -2.16
CA ALA A 36 15.70 19.95 -1.79
C ALA A 36 15.99 18.69 -2.62
N PRO A 37 17.12 17.99 -2.40
CA PRO A 37 17.56 16.87 -3.24
C PRO A 37 16.59 15.68 -3.22
N ALA A 38 15.97 15.39 -2.07
CA ALA A 38 15.00 14.30 -1.95
C ALA A 38 13.77 14.50 -2.85
N ALA A 39 13.23 15.72 -2.89
CA ALA A 39 12.10 16.06 -3.75
C ALA A 39 12.44 15.94 -5.25
N ALA A 40 13.64 16.40 -5.64
CA ALA A 40 14.10 16.30 -7.02
C ALA A 40 14.34 14.85 -7.45
N LEU A 41 14.95 14.02 -6.59
CA LEU A 41 15.15 12.59 -6.87
C LEU A 41 13.83 11.82 -6.96
N ALA A 42 12.86 12.13 -6.09
CA ALA A 42 11.52 11.57 -6.16
C ALA A 42 10.79 11.96 -7.46
N ALA A 43 10.92 13.22 -7.91
CA ALA A 43 10.37 13.68 -9.16
C ALA A 43 11.06 13.04 -10.39
N LEU A 44 12.38 12.81 -10.35
CA LEU A 44 13.10 12.07 -11.38
C LEU A 44 12.60 10.61 -11.49
N ALA A 45 12.34 9.96 -10.35
CA ALA A 45 11.75 8.62 -10.32
C ALA A 45 10.35 8.58 -10.95
N ALA A 46 9.51 9.57 -10.64
CA ALA A 46 8.19 9.70 -11.25
C ALA A 46 8.28 9.86 -12.78
N GLU A 47 9.24 10.65 -13.27
CA GLU A 47 9.42 10.85 -14.71
C GLU A 47 9.95 9.60 -15.42
N ALA A 48 10.87 8.86 -14.79
CA ALA A 48 11.35 7.58 -15.33
C ALA A 48 10.19 6.59 -15.50
N LEU A 49 9.32 6.48 -14.49
CA LEU A 49 8.11 5.66 -14.53
C LEU A 49 7.13 6.10 -15.62
N ALA A 50 6.90 7.41 -15.75
CA ALA A 50 6.01 7.97 -16.76
C ALA A 50 6.46 7.65 -18.19
N ARG A 51 7.79 7.56 -18.41
CA ARG A 51 8.40 7.27 -19.71
C ARG A 51 8.71 5.80 -19.94
N GLY A 52 8.36 4.92 -19.00
CA GLY A 52 8.65 3.49 -19.08
C GLY A 52 10.16 3.17 -19.04
N ARG A 53 10.97 4.03 -18.42
CA ARG A 53 12.41 3.85 -18.23
C ARG A 53 12.71 3.22 -16.88
N SER A 54 13.76 2.41 -16.80
CA SER A 54 14.31 1.97 -15.51
C SER A 54 15.30 3.00 -14.96
N LEU A 55 15.25 3.23 -13.65
CA LEU A 55 16.10 4.21 -12.96
C LEU A 55 16.78 3.56 -11.76
N LEU A 56 18.10 3.74 -11.66
CA LEU A 56 18.88 3.43 -10.47
C LEU A 56 19.42 4.72 -9.85
N VAL A 57 18.97 5.04 -8.64
CA VAL A 57 19.54 6.10 -7.81
C VAL A 57 20.48 5.46 -6.78
N VAL A 58 21.76 5.82 -6.83
CA VAL A 58 22.78 5.35 -5.89
C VAL A 58 23.12 6.47 -4.92
N VAL A 59 22.86 6.22 -3.64
CA VAL A 59 23.23 7.12 -2.53
C VAL A 59 24.47 6.58 -1.79
N PRO A 60 25.24 7.43 -1.10
CA PRO A 60 26.45 6.98 -0.40
C PRO A 60 26.14 6.02 0.76
N ASP A 61 25.02 6.24 1.47
CA ASP A 61 24.62 5.52 2.67
C ASP A 61 23.10 5.65 2.91
N ASP A 62 22.62 5.12 4.04
CA ASP A 62 21.20 5.08 4.40
C ASP A 62 20.61 6.44 4.78
N GLU A 63 21.44 7.48 4.98
CA GLU A 63 21.03 8.78 5.56
C GLU A 63 19.93 9.46 4.73
N ALA A 64 20.05 9.43 3.40
CA ALA A 64 19.12 10.10 2.50
C ALA A 64 17.86 9.27 2.17
N LEU A 65 17.85 7.97 2.47
CA LEU A 65 16.77 7.07 2.04
C LEU A 65 15.40 7.44 2.61
N PRO A 66 15.26 7.78 3.92
CA PRO A 66 13.95 8.10 4.48
C PRO A 66 13.31 9.33 3.80
N ASP A 67 14.11 10.38 3.60
CA ASP A 67 13.65 11.63 2.99
C ASP A 67 13.25 11.41 1.53
N ILE A 68 14.06 10.66 0.75
CA ILE A 68 13.71 10.31 -0.63
C ILE A 68 12.42 9.48 -0.67
N SER A 69 12.32 8.44 0.18
CA SER A 69 11.14 7.58 0.24
C SER A 69 9.88 8.36 0.64
N ASN A 70 9.99 9.35 1.53
CA ASN A 70 8.87 10.20 1.96
C ASN A 70 8.42 11.17 0.86
N ALA A 71 9.35 11.63 0.04
CA ALA A 71 9.12 12.54 -1.07
C ALA A 71 8.52 11.85 -2.31
N LEU A 72 8.63 10.51 -2.42
CA LEU A 72 7.99 9.75 -3.50
C LEU A 72 6.47 9.95 -3.49
N ASP A 73 5.91 10.07 -4.69
CA ASP A 73 4.46 10.09 -4.89
C ASP A 73 3.84 8.81 -4.31
N LEU A 74 2.80 8.94 -3.49
CA LEU A 74 2.15 7.82 -2.80
C LEU A 74 1.59 6.76 -3.76
N GLY A 75 1.18 7.17 -4.97
CA GLY A 75 0.70 6.28 -6.03
C GLY A 75 1.82 5.57 -6.78
N LEU A 76 3.04 6.10 -6.78
CA LEU A 76 4.20 5.52 -7.48
C LEU A 76 5.21 4.84 -6.55
N ARG A 77 5.20 5.15 -5.25
CA ARG A 77 6.06 4.55 -4.21
C ARG A 77 6.13 3.01 -4.25
N PRO A 78 5.02 2.26 -4.49
CA PRO A 78 5.06 0.80 -4.58
C PRO A 78 5.83 0.26 -5.79
N LEU A 79 6.09 1.11 -6.79
CA LEU A 79 6.86 0.77 -7.99
C LEU A 79 8.37 1.00 -7.78
N CYS A 80 8.76 1.56 -6.64
CA CYS A 80 10.14 1.90 -6.32
C CYS A 80 10.68 0.95 -5.25
N LEU A 81 11.78 0.27 -5.56
CA LEU A 81 12.52 -0.54 -4.60
C LEU A 81 13.49 0.36 -3.83
N VAL A 82 13.18 0.62 -2.56
CA VAL A 82 14.04 1.34 -1.63
C VAL A 82 14.57 0.35 -0.62
N LEU A 83 15.87 0.11 -0.58
CA LEU A 83 16.50 -0.84 0.35
C LEU A 83 17.67 -0.18 1.08
N PRO A 84 17.78 -0.35 2.41
CA PRO A 84 18.94 0.09 3.18
C PRO A 84 20.15 -0.82 2.98
N ALA A 85 21.34 -0.35 3.37
CA ALA A 85 22.60 -1.08 3.31
C ALA A 85 22.71 -2.15 4.40
N ALA A 86 21.97 -1.99 5.49
CA ALA A 86 21.99 -2.89 6.61
C ALA A 86 21.34 -4.25 6.27
N ASP A 87 22.14 -5.33 6.30
CA ASP A 87 21.73 -6.70 5.94
C ASP A 87 20.42 -7.17 6.59
N TYR A 88 20.20 -6.80 7.85
CA TYR A 88 19.01 -7.20 8.60
C TYR A 88 17.77 -6.38 8.23
N ALA A 89 17.93 -5.19 7.68
CA ALA A 89 16.84 -4.27 7.34
C ALA A 89 16.35 -4.49 5.90
N ILE A 90 17.21 -5.01 5.01
CA ILE A 90 16.85 -5.36 3.63
C ILE A 90 15.60 -6.26 3.57
N PRO A 91 15.50 -7.39 4.32
CA PRO A 91 14.32 -8.23 4.28
C PRO A 91 13.04 -7.52 4.73
N ILE A 92 13.16 -6.56 5.65
CA ILE A 92 12.01 -5.85 6.22
C ILE A 92 11.48 -4.85 5.20
N ALA A 93 12.36 -4.00 4.69
CA ALA A 93 12.04 -3.02 3.64
C ALA A 93 11.49 -3.68 2.37
N LEU A 94 12.05 -4.82 1.99
CA LEU A 94 11.58 -5.58 0.84
C LEU A 94 10.17 -6.14 1.08
N ARG A 95 9.89 -6.73 2.25
CA ARG A 95 8.54 -7.24 2.58
C ARG A 95 7.50 -6.14 2.65
N ALA A 96 7.85 -4.99 3.23
CA ALA A 96 6.99 -3.81 3.23
C ALA A 96 6.67 -3.40 1.79
N THR A 97 7.69 -3.22 0.95
CA THR A 97 7.53 -2.83 -0.47
C THR A 97 6.69 -3.85 -1.26
N LEU A 98 6.92 -5.15 -1.10
CA LEU A 98 6.13 -6.21 -1.75
C LEU A 98 4.67 -6.20 -1.29
N SER A 99 4.43 -5.98 0.00
CA SER A 99 3.09 -5.90 0.58
C SER A 99 2.33 -4.68 0.04
N LEU A 100 2.99 -3.52 -0.05
CA LEU A 100 2.45 -2.30 -0.65
C LEU A 100 2.11 -2.49 -2.14
N LEU A 101 3.02 -3.12 -2.91
CA LEU A 101 2.81 -3.39 -4.32
C LEU A 101 1.64 -4.36 -4.55
N LYS A 102 1.61 -5.49 -3.83
CA LYS A 102 0.52 -6.47 -3.89
C LYS A 102 -0.83 -5.82 -3.57
N SER A 103 -0.86 -5.04 -2.49
CA SER A 103 -2.02 -4.27 -2.05
C SER A 103 -2.56 -3.38 -3.19
N ARG A 104 -1.71 -2.53 -3.75
CA ARG A 104 -2.12 -1.56 -4.79
C ARG A 104 -2.59 -2.21 -6.08
N LEU A 105 -2.00 -3.35 -6.47
CA LEU A 105 -2.45 -4.11 -7.64
C LEU A 105 -3.88 -4.64 -7.48
N ALA A 106 -4.31 -4.94 -6.25
CA ALA A 106 -5.63 -5.48 -5.96
C ALA A 106 -6.71 -4.40 -5.71
N ARG A 107 -6.31 -3.13 -5.51
CA ARG A 107 -7.18 -2.01 -5.10
C ARG A 107 -7.71 -1.13 -6.26
N ASN A 108 -8.53 -0.16 -5.86
CA ASN A 108 -9.30 0.85 -6.61
C ASN A 108 -8.68 1.31 -7.95
N PRO A 109 -9.45 1.43 -9.06
CA PRO A 109 -9.03 2.08 -10.32
C PRO A 109 -8.11 3.29 -10.17
N ASP A 110 -8.52 4.30 -9.40
CA ASP A 110 -7.86 5.62 -9.45
C ASP A 110 -6.44 5.66 -8.85
N ASP A 111 -6.10 4.75 -7.92
CA ASP A 111 -4.79 4.72 -7.23
C ASP A 111 -3.72 3.95 -8.01
N ALA A 112 -4.11 3.08 -8.95
CA ALA A 112 -3.22 2.17 -9.69
C ALA A 112 -3.47 2.19 -11.22
N GLU A 113 -3.79 3.39 -11.71
CA GLU A 113 -4.06 3.68 -13.11
C GLU A 113 -2.93 4.46 -13.79
N GLY A 114 -2.99 4.53 -15.12
CA GLY A 114 -1.99 5.19 -15.94
C GLY A 114 -0.89 4.27 -16.48
N PRO A 115 0.00 4.83 -17.32
CA PRO A 115 0.97 4.06 -18.11
C PRO A 115 1.98 3.32 -17.23
N ALA A 116 2.43 3.92 -16.12
CA ALA A 116 3.38 3.30 -15.20
C ALA A 116 2.84 2.00 -14.59
N TRP A 117 1.58 2.01 -14.14
CA TRP A 117 0.92 0.83 -13.57
C TRP A 117 0.58 -0.22 -14.62
N ALA A 118 0.24 0.18 -15.85
CA ALA A 118 0.06 -0.75 -16.96
C ALA A 118 1.37 -1.47 -17.30
N ALA A 119 2.48 -0.72 -17.42
CA ALA A 119 3.81 -1.29 -17.63
C ALA A 119 4.25 -2.19 -16.47
N GLN A 120 3.92 -1.82 -15.22
CA GLN A 120 4.22 -2.66 -14.07
C GLN A 120 3.46 -3.99 -14.11
N ARG A 121 2.19 -4.00 -14.49
CA ARG A 121 1.42 -5.25 -14.62
C ARG A 121 2.05 -6.17 -15.67
N ALA A 122 2.38 -5.64 -16.85
CA ALA A 122 3.09 -6.40 -17.88
C ALA A 122 4.44 -6.97 -17.37
N ARG A 123 5.22 -6.15 -16.66
CA ARG A 123 6.48 -6.59 -16.02
C ARG A 123 6.27 -7.76 -15.04
N LEU A 124 5.21 -7.71 -14.22
CA LEU A 124 4.92 -8.77 -13.25
C LEU A 124 4.36 -10.03 -13.92
N GLU A 125 3.65 -9.89 -15.04
CA GLU A 125 3.22 -11.02 -15.86
C GLU A 125 4.44 -11.72 -16.51
N ASP A 126 5.35 -10.95 -17.11
CA ASP A 126 6.60 -11.44 -17.68
C ASP A 126 7.50 -12.11 -16.62
N ALA A 127 7.49 -11.59 -15.40
CA ALA A 127 8.24 -12.10 -14.26
C ALA A 127 7.37 -12.93 -13.28
N SER A 128 6.29 -13.56 -13.76
CA SER A 128 5.28 -14.18 -12.89
C SER A 128 5.84 -15.20 -11.89
N THR A 129 6.80 -16.04 -12.30
CA THR A 129 7.44 -17.01 -11.41
C THR A 129 8.21 -16.34 -10.27
N LEU A 130 8.97 -15.28 -10.58
CA LEU A 130 9.70 -14.48 -9.59
C LEU A 130 8.74 -13.74 -8.66
N TRP A 131 7.67 -13.17 -9.21
CA TRP A 131 6.63 -12.50 -8.44
C TRP A 131 5.98 -13.43 -7.42
N GLN A 132 5.58 -14.64 -7.83
CA GLN A 132 4.99 -15.62 -6.92
C GLN A 132 5.99 -16.09 -5.85
N ALA A 133 7.26 -16.30 -6.21
CA ALA A 133 8.31 -16.64 -5.26
C ALA A 133 8.53 -15.52 -4.21
N ALA A 134 8.52 -14.26 -4.65
CA ALA A 134 8.64 -13.09 -3.79
C ALA A 134 7.47 -12.97 -2.80
N LEU A 135 6.23 -13.17 -3.28
CA LEU A 135 5.06 -13.16 -2.41
C LEU A 135 5.09 -14.30 -1.39
N ALA A 136 5.49 -15.51 -1.80
CA ALA A 136 5.60 -16.65 -0.90
C ALA A 136 6.67 -16.42 0.18
N TRP A 137 7.84 -15.88 -0.21
CA TRP A 137 8.90 -15.49 0.72
C TRP A 137 8.44 -14.40 1.69
N SER A 138 7.73 -13.38 1.19
CA SER A 138 7.18 -12.32 2.02
C SER A 138 6.16 -12.84 3.03
N ALA A 139 5.31 -13.79 2.63
CA ALA A 139 4.30 -14.37 3.50
C ALA A 139 4.88 -15.28 4.60
N ARG A 140 6.01 -15.94 4.36
CA ARG A 140 6.68 -16.80 5.37
C ARG A 140 7.30 -15.99 6.51
N GLY A 141 7.81 -14.79 6.22
CA GLY A 141 8.31 -13.87 7.26
C GLY A 141 9.52 -14.39 8.05
N LEU A 142 10.32 -15.31 7.49
CA LEU A 142 11.46 -15.90 8.19
C LEU A 142 12.68 -14.96 8.16
N ASP A 143 13.29 -14.69 9.32
CA ASP A 143 14.39 -13.71 9.47
C ASP A 143 15.68 -14.06 8.72
N ARG A 144 15.94 -15.35 8.50
CA ARG A 144 17.19 -15.86 7.90
C ARG A 144 17.01 -16.53 6.54
N GLU A 145 15.84 -16.38 5.96
CA GLU A 145 15.56 -16.91 4.63
C GLU A 145 16.06 -15.95 3.55
N ALA A 146 16.90 -16.46 2.64
CA ALA A 146 17.33 -15.70 1.48
C ALA A 146 16.12 -15.25 0.65
N TRP A 147 16.09 -13.97 0.32
CA TRP A 147 15.11 -13.39 -0.60
C TRP A 147 15.40 -13.86 -2.03
N PRO A 148 14.39 -13.91 -2.92
CA PRO A 148 14.58 -14.40 -4.27
C PRO A 148 15.68 -13.66 -5.02
N ALA A 149 16.54 -14.42 -5.72
CA ALA A 149 17.51 -13.85 -6.65
C ALA A 149 16.79 -13.02 -7.72
N GLU A 150 17.47 -11.99 -8.23
CA GLU A 150 16.94 -11.08 -9.26
C GLU A 150 15.68 -10.28 -8.84
N ILE A 151 15.36 -10.12 -7.55
CA ILE A 151 14.18 -9.35 -7.12
C ILE A 151 14.11 -7.96 -7.76
N GLY A 152 15.27 -7.36 -8.08
CA GLY A 152 15.39 -6.07 -8.75
C GLY A 152 14.59 -6.01 -10.05
N ARG A 153 14.42 -7.13 -10.77
CA ARG A 153 13.64 -7.20 -12.02
C ARG A 153 12.15 -6.92 -11.82
N LEU A 154 11.62 -7.07 -10.61
CA LEU A 154 10.23 -6.75 -10.32
C LEU A 154 9.98 -5.24 -10.24
N PHE A 155 11.02 -4.42 -10.10
CA PHE A 155 10.89 -2.99 -9.86
C PHE A 155 11.62 -2.17 -10.93
N PRO A 156 10.95 -1.20 -11.57
CA PRO A 156 11.57 -0.30 -12.55
C PRO A 156 12.55 0.70 -11.93
N VAL A 157 12.29 1.12 -10.68
CA VAL A 157 13.07 2.14 -10.00
C VAL A 157 13.73 1.51 -8.78
N HIS A 158 15.02 1.74 -8.61
CA HIS A 158 15.83 1.31 -7.47
C HIS A 158 16.46 2.53 -6.82
N ILE A 159 16.31 2.68 -5.51
CA ILE A 159 16.95 3.72 -4.71
C ILE A 159 17.74 3.02 -3.62
N LEU A 160 19.05 2.93 -3.81
CA LEU A 160 19.90 1.99 -3.08
C LEU A 160 21.19 2.69 -2.62
N PRO A 161 21.67 2.40 -1.41
CA PRO A 161 23.04 2.66 -1.04
C PRO A 161 23.99 1.87 -1.92
N PHE A 162 25.20 2.41 -2.09
CA PHE A 162 26.22 1.82 -2.94
C PHE A 162 26.42 0.30 -2.74
N PRO A 163 26.66 -0.24 -1.52
CA PRO A 163 26.97 -1.67 -1.36
C PRO A 163 25.84 -2.58 -1.88
N VAL A 164 24.59 -2.12 -1.74
CA VAL A 164 23.40 -2.86 -2.18
C VAL A 164 23.22 -2.74 -3.69
N ALA A 165 23.43 -1.55 -4.26
CA ALA A 165 23.40 -1.34 -5.69
C ALA A 165 24.42 -2.24 -6.41
N GLN A 166 25.62 -2.38 -5.85
CA GLN A 166 26.65 -3.26 -6.37
C GLN A 166 26.28 -4.74 -6.26
N ALA A 167 25.72 -5.16 -5.12
CA ALA A 167 25.32 -6.55 -4.90
C ALA A 167 24.14 -6.98 -5.80
N LEU A 168 23.17 -6.08 -6.04
CA LEU A 168 22.04 -6.34 -6.92
C LEU A 168 22.41 -6.30 -8.40
N ALA A 169 23.35 -5.42 -8.78
CA ALA A 169 23.84 -5.23 -10.14
C ALA A 169 22.73 -5.08 -11.20
N THR A 170 21.61 -4.47 -10.83
CA THR A 170 20.43 -4.38 -11.71
C THR A 170 20.72 -3.44 -12.89
N PRO A 171 20.45 -3.85 -14.15
CA PRO A 171 20.56 -2.96 -15.29
C PRO A 171 19.47 -1.89 -15.24
N ALA A 172 19.84 -0.63 -15.54
CA ALA A 172 18.92 0.50 -15.55
C ALA A 172 19.18 1.40 -16.76
N ASP A 173 18.14 1.91 -17.41
CA ASP A 173 18.28 2.87 -18.50
C ASP A 173 19.00 4.14 -18.01
N TRP A 174 18.56 4.65 -16.86
CA TRP A 174 19.09 5.86 -16.24
C TRP A 174 19.74 5.54 -14.91
N VAL A 175 20.88 6.15 -14.64
CA VAL A 175 21.58 6.05 -13.36
C VAL A 175 21.87 7.44 -12.81
N ALA A 176 21.57 7.67 -11.54
CA ALA A 176 21.91 8.88 -10.82
C ALA A 176 22.80 8.54 -9.61
N LEU A 177 24.06 8.96 -9.68
CA LEU A 177 25.04 8.79 -8.60
C LEU A 177 25.05 10.06 -7.75
N VAL A 178 24.49 9.97 -6.55
CA VAL A 178 24.32 11.09 -5.63
C VAL A 178 25.58 11.27 -4.78
N GLN A 179 26.06 12.50 -4.68
CA GLN A 179 27.29 12.86 -3.95
C GLN A 179 28.49 11.99 -4.37
N PRO A 180 28.88 12.00 -5.66
CA PRO A 180 29.90 11.08 -6.19
C PRO A 180 31.24 11.17 -5.47
N ALA A 181 31.56 12.31 -4.84
CA ALA A 181 32.75 12.47 -4.01
C ALA A 181 32.80 11.54 -2.78
N ARG A 182 31.65 11.05 -2.30
CA ARG A 182 31.54 10.07 -1.20
C ARG A 182 31.50 8.63 -1.70
N LEU A 183 31.42 8.41 -3.02
CA LEU A 183 31.41 7.08 -3.63
C LEU A 183 32.83 6.62 -3.95
N PRO A 184 33.10 5.30 -3.97
CA PRO A 184 34.36 4.74 -4.45
C PRO A 184 34.71 5.21 -5.87
N GLU A 185 36.00 5.40 -6.16
CA GLU A 185 36.46 5.94 -7.45
C GLU A 185 36.06 5.08 -8.64
N ASP A 186 36.10 3.76 -8.49
CA ASP A 186 35.76 2.79 -9.54
C ASP A 186 34.32 2.92 -10.06
N LEU A 187 33.45 3.60 -9.29
CA LEU A 187 32.03 3.78 -9.59
C LEU A 187 31.70 5.20 -10.03
N ARG A 188 32.69 6.09 -10.07
CA ARG A 188 32.54 7.42 -10.68
C ARG A 188 32.61 7.38 -12.22
N ALA A 189 32.55 6.17 -12.79
CA ALA A 189 32.50 5.90 -14.22
C ALA A 189 31.05 5.64 -14.69
N ALA A 190 30.87 5.46 -16.00
CA ALA A 190 29.57 5.08 -16.56
C ALA A 190 29.14 3.73 -16.00
N TRP A 191 27.91 3.66 -15.47
CA TRP A 191 27.40 2.43 -14.88
C TRP A 191 27.23 1.35 -15.96
N PRO A 192 27.72 0.11 -15.74
CA PRO A 192 27.65 -0.94 -16.76
C PRO A 192 26.22 -1.22 -17.21
N GLY A 193 25.99 -1.18 -18.51
CA GLY A 193 24.67 -1.43 -19.11
C GLY A 193 23.67 -0.28 -19.00
N ALA A 194 24.07 0.87 -18.43
CA ALA A 194 23.21 2.06 -18.41
C ALA A 194 23.23 2.81 -19.73
N LEU A 195 22.07 3.33 -20.16
CA LEU A 195 22.01 4.24 -21.30
C LEU A 195 22.70 5.57 -20.95
N ARG A 196 22.50 6.07 -19.73
CA ARG A 196 23.08 7.33 -19.23
C ARG A 196 23.34 7.28 -17.73
N THR A 197 24.41 7.95 -17.30
CA THR A 197 24.77 8.14 -15.89
C THR A 197 24.91 9.64 -15.57
N LEU A 198 24.19 10.10 -14.55
CA LEU A 198 24.34 11.44 -13.97
C LEU A 198 25.17 11.36 -12.68
N LEU A 199 26.12 12.27 -12.55
CA LEU A 199 26.87 12.54 -11.33
C LEU A 199 26.27 13.79 -10.67
N LEU A 200 25.59 13.63 -9.55
CA LEU A 200 24.86 14.71 -8.87
C LEU A 200 25.62 15.17 -7.62
N GLY A 201 26.26 16.34 -7.67
CA GLY A 201 27.00 16.91 -6.52
C GLY A 201 27.67 18.26 -6.79
N GLY A 202 28.10 18.95 -5.73
CA GLY A 202 28.86 20.20 -5.80
C GLY A 202 30.33 19.99 -6.21
N GLY A 203 30.89 20.93 -6.97
CA GLY A 203 32.22 20.83 -7.61
C GLY A 203 33.43 20.83 -6.67
N ALA A 204 34.56 20.38 -7.26
CA ALA A 204 35.90 20.10 -6.73
C ALA A 204 36.05 18.80 -5.90
N ILE A 205 36.67 17.80 -6.54
CA ILE A 205 37.16 16.56 -5.92
C ILE A 205 38.27 16.94 -4.93
N SER A 206 37.93 17.01 -3.65
CA SER A 206 38.93 17.01 -2.58
C SER A 206 39.23 15.55 -2.24
N ALA A 207 40.44 15.10 -2.57
CA ALA A 207 41.03 13.87 -2.06
C ALA A 207 41.27 14.03 -0.54
N GLY A 208 40.27 13.65 0.26
CA GLY A 208 40.35 13.62 1.72
C GLY A 208 40.16 12.20 2.21
N GLY A 209 41.25 11.56 2.65
CA GLY A 209 41.29 10.18 3.12
C GLY A 209 40.24 9.86 4.18
N GLY A 210 39.43 8.86 3.89
CA GLY A 210 38.51 8.25 4.86
C GLY A 210 39.30 7.47 5.90
N ALA A 211 39.55 8.08 7.06
CA ALA A 211 39.75 7.29 8.28
C ALA A 211 38.45 6.53 8.55
N LEU A 212 38.55 5.21 8.73
CA LEU A 212 37.45 4.35 9.17
C LEU A 212 36.93 4.86 10.51
N ALA A 213 35.90 5.71 10.48
CA ALA A 213 35.21 6.14 11.68
C ALA A 213 34.45 4.94 12.24
N ALA A 214 34.69 4.61 13.51
CA ALA A 214 33.96 3.57 14.21
C ALA A 214 32.45 3.87 14.11
N VAL A 215 31.66 2.90 13.62
CA VAL A 215 30.21 3.00 13.50
C VAL A 215 29.62 3.35 14.88
N ASP A 216 29.06 4.55 15.02
CA ASP A 216 28.28 4.89 16.21
C ASP A 216 26.99 4.07 16.20
N VAL A 217 26.97 3.03 17.04
CA VAL A 217 25.82 2.13 17.23
C VAL A 217 24.54 2.92 17.52
N THR A 218 24.65 4.04 18.23
CA THR A 218 23.51 4.91 18.56
C THR A 218 22.97 5.59 17.32
N ALA A 219 23.84 6.13 16.47
CA ALA A 219 23.45 6.75 15.20
C ALA A 219 22.82 5.72 14.26
N ARG A 220 23.40 4.51 14.15
CA ARG A 220 22.83 3.40 13.36
C ARG A 220 21.44 3.00 13.83
N LEU A 221 21.24 2.80 15.13
CA LEU A 221 19.93 2.42 15.68
C LEU A 221 18.88 3.52 15.50
N ARG A 222 19.27 4.80 15.53
CA ARG A 222 18.38 5.92 15.22
C ARG A 222 17.96 5.93 13.76
N ALA A 223 18.91 5.78 12.83
CA ALA A 223 18.62 5.71 11.40
C ALA A 223 17.69 4.53 11.07
N GLU A 224 17.95 3.37 11.68
CA GLU A 224 17.07 2.21 11.56
C GLU A 224 15.67 2.49 12.11
N LEU A 225 15.57 3.07 13.30
CA LEU A 225 14.27 3.36 13.91
C LEU A 225 13.46 4.33 13.04
N GLU A 226 14.09 5.34 12.44
CA GLU A 226 13.42 6.26 11.52
C GLU A 226 12.91 5.55 10.26
N LEU A 227 13.73 4.73 9.62
CA LEU A 227 13.34 3.94 8.44
C LEU A 227 12.18 3.00 8.76
N LEU A 228 12.27 2.23 9.85
CA LEU A 228 11.22 1.32 10.27
C LEU A 228 9.94 2.06 10.67
N THR A 229 10.05 3.23 11.30
CA THR A 229 8.89 4.06 11.64
C THR A 229 8.18 4.55 10.38
N GLN A 230 8.94 4.95 9.36
CA GLN A 230 8.36 5.36 8.08
C GLN A 230 7.61 4.21 7.41
N GLU A 231 8.24 3.03 7.32
CA GLU A 231 7.58 1.83 6.79
C GLU A 231 6.32 1.47 7.59
N LEU A 232 6.39 1.54 8.91
CA LEU A 232 5.26 1.32 9.78
C LEU A 232 4.12 2.30 9.50
N SER A 233 4.42 3.57 9.27
CA SER A 233 3.41 4.59 8.96
C SER A 233 2.74 4.36 7.62
N GLU A 234 3.51 3.91 6.61
CA GLU A 234 2.97 3.51 5.31
C GLU A 234 2.06 2.28 5.45
N LEU A 235 2.47 1.28 6.23
CA LEU A 235 1.68 0.06 6.46
C LEU A 235 0.42 0.32 7.30
N GLU A 236 0.48 1.17 8.32
CA GLU A 236 -0.68 1.61 9.10
C GLU A 236 -1.69 2.35 8.20
N LEU A 237 -1.21 3.20 7.28
CA LEU A 237 -2.07 3.86 6.28
C LEU A 237 -2.74 2.81 5.38
N GLU A 238 -1.98 1.85 4.87
CA GLU A 238 -2.55 0.81 4.03
C GLU A 238 -3.57 -0.06 4.78
N LEU A 239 -3.29 -0.43 6.03
CA LEU A 239 -4.21 -1.21 6.85
C LEU A 239 -5.51 -0.45 7.09
N ALA A 240 -5.43 0.79 7.56
CA ALA A 240 -6.61 1.62 7.80
C ALA A 240 -7.43 1.82 6.51
N THR A 241 -6.75 1.99 5.36
CA THR A 241 -7.39 2.09 4.05
C THR A 241 -8.11 0.79 3.69
N ALA A 242 -7.46 -0.36 3.87
CA ALA A 242 -8.04 -1.67 3.50
C ALA A 242 -9.27 -2.00 4.35
N GLN A 243 -9.20 -1.70 5.65
CA GLN A 243 -10.31 -1.86 6.57
C GLN A 243 -11.50 -0.97 6.18
N ALA A 244 -11.27 0.30 5.84
CA ALA A 244 -12.35 1.21 5.42
C ALA A 244 -12.96 0.84 4.06
N GLU A 245 -12.14 0.48 3.07
CA GLU A 245 -12.63 0.01 1.77
C GLU A 245 -13.51 -1.23 1.92
N ILE A 246 -13.08 -2.21 2.72
CA ILE A 246 -13.85 -3.44 2.94
C ILE A 246 -15.09 -3.16 3.77
N ALA A 247 -15.05 -2.27 4.77
CA ALA A 247 -16.24 -1.88 5.52
C ALA A 247 -17.30 -1.24 4.62
N ALA A 248 -16.90 -0.27 3.78
CA ALA A 248 -17.79 0.38 2.82
C ALA A 248 -18.37 -0.62 1.80
N PHE A 249 -17.53 -1.52 1.28
CA PHE A 249 -17.97 -2.60 0.39
C PHE A 249 -18.94 -3.57 1.07
N THR A 250 -18.66 -3.94 2.32
CA THR A 250 -19.51 -4.85 3.12
C THR A 250 -20.90 -4.28 3.30
N HIS A 251 -21.00 -2.98 3.63
CA HIS A 251 -22.27 -2.29 3.74
C HIS A 251 -23.07 -2.37 2.43
N ARG A 252 -22.43 -2.03 1.31
CA ARG A 252 -23.07 -2.08 -0.01
C ARG A 252 -23.50 -3.49 -0.42
N TYR A 253 -22.64 -4.48 -0.19
CA TYR A 253 -22.93 -5.89 -0.45
C TYR A 253 -24.10 -6.39 0.41
N ALA A 254 -24.11 -6.08 1.71
CA ALA A 254 -25.17 -6.47 2.62
C ALA A 254 -26.53 -5.96 2.14
N ALA A 255 -26.58 -4.69 1.71
CA ALA A 255 -27.79 -4.04 1.23
C ALA A 255 -28.27 -4.59 -0.13
N LEU A 256 -27.38 -4.70 -1.13
CA LEU A 256 -27.77 -5.05 -2.50
C LEU A 256 -27.88 -6.55 -2.77
N VAL A 257 -27.13 -7.38 -2.04
CA VAL A 257 -27.01 -8.82 -2.30
C VAL A 257 -27.39 -9.63 -1.08
N GLY A 258 -26.85 -9.29 0.10
CA GLY A 258 -27.05 -10.07 1.32
C GLY A 258 -28.52 -10.20 1.74
N VAL A 259 -29.26 -9.08 1.77
CA VAL A 259 -30.69 -9.08 2.10
C VAL A 259 -31.53 -9.80 1.02
N PRO A 260 -31.42 -9.47 -0.28
CA PRO A 260 -32.17 -10.18 -1.32
C PRO A 260 -31.86 -11.69 -1.39
N MET A 261 -30.61 -12.11 -1.18
CA MET A 261 -30.25 -13.54 -1.17
C MET A 261 -30.93 -14.29 -0.02
N ALA A 262 -30.99 -13.70 1.18
CA ALA A 262 -31.72 -14.28 2.30
C ALA A 262 -33.24 -14.32 2.05
N GLU A 263 -33.81 -13.33 1.35
CA GLU A 263 -35.22 -13.36 0.93
C GLU A 263 -35.48 -14.48 -0.08
N LEU A 264 -34.62 -14.63 -1.10
CA LEU A 264 -34.72 -15.68 -2.10
C LEU A 264 -34.70 -17.07 -1.46
N ASP A 265 -33.72 -17.35 -0.60
CA ASP A 265 -33.60 -18.65 0.05
C ASP A 265 -34.82 -18.96 0.93
N ARG A 266 -35.37 -17.94 1.62
CA ARG A 266 -36.64 -18.09 2.37
C ARG A 266 -37.79 -18.50 1.46
N LEU A 267 -37.97 -17.80 0.32
CA LEU A 267 -39.05 -18.11 -0.63
C LEU A 267 -38.86 -19.50 -1.26
N GLN A 268 -37.63 -19.88 -1.57
CA GLN A 268 -37.32 -21.22 -2.09
C GLN A 268 -37.62 -22.32 -1.05
N ALA A 269 -37.36 -22.07 0.23
CA ALA A 269 -37.78 -22.97 1.30
C ALA A 269 -39.31 -23.11 1.36
N GLU A 270 -40.05 -22.00 1.25
CA GLU A 270 -41.52 -22.02 1.19
C GLU A 270 -42.05 -22.80 -0.02
N VAL A 271 -41.44 -22.61 -1.20
CA VAL A 271 -41.78 -23.37 -2.41
C VAL A 271 -41.55 -24.86 -2.21
N ALA A 272 -40.38 -25.24 -1.68
CA ALA A 272 -40.03 -26.63 -1.44
C ALA A 272 -40.97 -27.30 -0.41
N MET A 273 -41.34 -26.57 0.65
CA MET A 273 -42.32 -27.04 1.64
C MET A 273 -43.69 -27.32 1.00
N ARG A 274 -44.24 -26.38 0.21
CA ARG A 274 -45.54 -26.59 -0.48
C ARG A 274 -45.51 -27.76 -1.45
N ARG A 275 -44.40 -27.96 -2.16
CA ARG A 275 -44.19 -29.12 -3.05
C ARG A 275 -44.16 -30.44 -2.25
N ALA A 276 -43.52 -30.46 -1.09
CA ALA A 276 -43.49 -31.63 -0.21
C ALA A 276 -44.87 -31.95 0.40
N GLU A 277 -45.64 -30.92 0.78
CA GLU A 277 -47.02 -31.06 1.28
C GLU A 277 -47.97 -31.60 0.20
N SER A 278 -47.80 -31.13 -1.04
CA SER A 278 -48.61 -31.58 -2.19
C SER A 278 -48.28 -33.01 -2.63
N ALA A 279 -47.12 -33.55 -2.23
CA ALA A 279 -46.70 -34.92 -2.55
C ALA A 279 -46.17 -35.65 -1.30
N PRO A 280 -47.03 -35.99 -0.31
CA PRO A 280 -46.59 -36.54 0.97
C PRO A 280 -45.78 -37.83 0.83
N GLY A 281 -46.01 -38.65 -0.19
CA GLY A 281 -45.26 -39.90 -0.42
C GLY A 281 -43.86 -39.70 -1.02
N ASN A 282 -43.48 -38.49 -1.43
CA ASN A 282 -42.21 -38.22 -2.08
C ASN A 282 -41.13 -37.86 -1.06
N ALA A 283 -40.31 -38.84 -0.69
CA ALA A 283 -39.18 -38.64 0.24
C ALA A 283 -38.16 -37.61 -0.27
N GLN A 284 -37.95 -37.53 -1.59
CA GLN A 284 -37.04 -36.56 -2.19
C GLN A 284 -37.56 -35.12 -2.02
N ALA A 285 -38.86 -34.89 -2.17
CA ALA A 285 -39.46 -33.58 -1.97
C ALA A 285 -39.32 -33.11 -0.51
N ARG A 286 -39.50 -34.01 0.46
CA ARG A 286 -39.27 -33.71 1.89
C ARG A 286 -37.82 -33.34 2.17
N GLN A 287 -36.87 -34.13 1.66
CA GLN A 287 -35.43 -33.85 1.82
C GLN A 287 -35.03 -32.51 1.20
N GLN A 288 -35.59 -32.16 0.03
CA GLN A 288 -35.35 -30.87 -0.61
C GLN A 288 -35.90 -29.71 0.23
N ALA A 289 -37.08 -29.86 0.86
CA ALA A 289 -37.63 -28.86 1.76
C ALA A 289 -36.75 -28.63 3.00
N GLU A 290 -36.26 -29.71 3.63
CA GLU A 290 -35.34 -29.63 4.77
C GLU A 290 -34.02 -28.92 4.39
N GLN A 291 -33.45 -29.25 3.24
CA GLN A 291 -32.23 -28.59 2.74
C GLN A 291 -32.45 -27.11 2.46
N ALA A 292 -33.55 -26.76 1.79
CA ALA A 292 -33.88 -25.37 1.49
C ALA A 292 -34.13 -24.55 2.77
N GLN A 293 -34.77 -25.15 3.78
CA GLN A 293 -34.96 -24.50 5.08
C GLN A 293 -33.64 -24.28 5.82
N ALA A 294 -32.74 -25.27 5.84
CA ALA A 294 -31.41 -25.12 6.44
C ALA A 294 -30.59 -24.02 5.74
N GLN A 295 -30.68 -23.93 4.41
CA GLN A 295 -30.05 -22.89 3.60
C GLN A 295 -30.62 -21.50 3.93
N ALA A 296 -31.95 -21.36 3.98
CA ALA A 296 -32.62 -20.09 4.33
C ALA A 296 -32.20 -19.58 5.71
N GLU A 297 -32.13 -20.46 6.70
CA GLU A 297 -31.65 -20.10 8.03
C GLU A 297 -30.18 -19.67 8.03
N GLN A 298 -29.32 -20.34 7.27
CA GLN A 298 -27.93 -19.96 7.14
C GLN A 298 -27.79 -18.58 6.51
N SER A 299 -28.43 -18.35 5.36
CA SER A 299 -28.40 -17.06 4.67
C SER A 299 -28.98 -15.94 5.51
N GLN A 300 -30.01 -16.20 6.30
CA GLN A 300 -30.55 -15.21 7.22
C GLN A 300 -29.60 -14.88 8.38
N ARG A 301 -28.89 -15.89 8.93
CA ARG A 301 -27.83 -15.65 9.93
C ARG A 301 -26.68 -14.83 9.34
N GLU A 302 -26.26 -15.14 8.11
CA GLU A 302 -25.20 -14.40 7.43
C GLU A 302 -25.61 -12.96 7.10
N SER A 303 -26.82 -12.75 6.57
CA SER A 303 -27.37 -11.41 6.30
C SER A 303 -27.41 -10.54 7.56
N ARG A 304 -27.87 -11.09 8.70
CA ARG A 304 -27.83 -10.39 10.00
C ARG A 304 -26.42 -10.06 10.44
N ARG A 305 -25.47 -10.98 10.28
CA ARG A 305 -24.06 -10.73 10.60
C ARG A 305 -23.48 -9.60 9.76
N PHE A 306 -23.77 -9.57 8.46
CA PHE A 306 -23.31 -8.50 7.58
C PHE A 306 -23.99 -7.16 7.87
N ALA A 307 -25.28 -7.17 8.21
CA ALA A 307 -25.99 -5.98 8.66
C ALA A 307 -25.39 -5.43 9.97
N ASP A 308 -25.00 -6.30 10.90
CA ASP A 308 -24.33 -5.90 12.14
C ASP A 308 -22.92 -5.33 11.90
N LEU A 309 -22.16 -5.93 10.98
CA LEU A 309 -20.85 -5.42 10.54
C LEU A 309 -20.96 -4.10 9.76
N GLY A 310 -22.11 -3.84 9.16
CA GLY A 310 -22.43 -2.62 8.42
C GLY A 310 -23.33 -1.64 9.19
N ARG A 311 -23.44 -1.72 10.52
CA ARG A 311 -24.27 -0.75 11.27
C ARG A 311 -23.68 0.67 11.16
N GLY A 312 -24.50 1.61 10.70
CA GLY A 312 -24.18 3.02 10.51
C GLY A 312 -24.25 3.43 9.04
N GLU A 313 -24.42 4.73 8.75
CA GLU A 313 -24.17 5.25 7.42
C GLU A 313 -22.65 5.18 7.17
N ALA A 314 -22.19 4.16 6.45
CA ALA A 314 -20.82 4.17 5.95
C ALA A 314 -20.80 5.03 4.67
N PRO A 315 -20.30 6.27 4.71
CA PRO A 315 -20.12 7.04 3.49
C PRO A 315 -19.23 6.27 2.51
N ALA A 316 -19.34 6.59 1.22
CA ALA A 316 -18.40 6.08 0.24
C ALA A 316 -16.97 6.46 0.67
N PHE A 317 -16.14 5.46 0.98
CA PHE A 317 -14.77 5.69 1.39
C PHE A 317 -13.91 6.03 0.17
N ALA A 318 -13.65 7.32 -0.02
CA ALA A 318 -12.82 7.87 -1.09
C ALA A 318 -11.84 8.90 -0.51
N PRO A 319 -10.81 8.47 0.24
CA PRO A 319 -9.88 9.38 0.89
C PRO A 319 -9.08 10.20 -0.13
N SER A 320 -9.01 11.52 0.09
CA SER A 320 -8.19 12.42 -0.74
C SER A 320 -6.70 12.11 -0.57
N ARG A 321 -5.87 12.53 -1.53
CA ARG A 321 -4.41 12.40 -1.42
C ARG A 321 -3.86 13.17 -0.22
N ASP A 322 -4.44 14.32 0.09
CA ASP A 322 -4.04 15.15 1.23
C ASP A 322 -4.40 14.48 2.56
N LEU A 323 -5.57 13.84 2.65
CA LEU A 323 -5.96 13.07 3.84
C LEU A 323 -4.99 11.89 4.09
N LYS A 324 -4.66 11.13 3.03
CA LYS A 324 -3.66 10.04 3.10
C LYS A 324 -2.31 10.55 3.59
N LYS A 325 -1.86 11.68 3.03
CA LYS A 325 -0.57 12.31 3.39
C LYS A 325 -0.58 12.79 4.85
N LEU A 326 -1.64 13.47 5.28
CA LEU A 326 -1.78 13.97 6.65
C LEU A 326 -1.78 12.82 7.66
N TYR A 327 -2.57 11.78 7.43
CA TYR A 327 -2.58 10.59 8.28
C TYR A 327 -1.19 9.95 8.36
N ARG A 328 -0.51 9.73 7.23
CA ARG A 328 0.84 9.13 7.19
C ARG A 328 1.82 9.92 8.05
N GLN A 329 1.83 11.25 7.91
CA GLN A 329 2.70 12.14 8.68
C GLN A 329 2.38 12.14 10.17
N LEU A 330 1.10 12.11 10.52
CA LEU A 330 0.65 12.04 11.91
C LEU A 330 1.05 10.70 12.54
N ALA A 331 0.71 9.57 11.90
CA ALA A 331 1.05 8.22 12.34
C ALA A 331 2.54 8.06 12.64
N GLN A 332 3.41 8.61 11.78
CA GLN A 332 4.87 8.59 11.98
C GLN A 332 5.31 9.28 13.29
N LYS A 333 4.62 10.35 13.68
CA LYS A 333 4.93 11.12 14.89
C LYS A 333 4.37 10.47 16.15
N ILE A 334 3.11 10.06 16.10
CA ILE A 334 2.33 9.62 17.28
C ILE A 334 2.39 8.11 17.52
N HIS A 335 3.14 7.33 16.72
CA HIS A 335 3.16 5.88 16.87
C HIS A 335 3.58 5.44 18.30
N PRO A 336 2.86 4.51 18.95
CA PRO A 336 3.16 4.07 20.32
C PRO A 336 4.51 3.36 20.49
N ASP A 337 5.07 2.76 19.44
CA ASP A 337 6.40 2.13 19.50
C ASP A 337 7.57 3.12 19.62
N ARG A 338 7.33 4.42 19.37
CA ARG A 338 8.31 5.49 19.60
C ARG A 338 8.28 6.01 21.04
N ALA A 339 7.42 5.46 21.89
CA ALA A 339 7.25 5.93 23.26
C ALA A 339 8.54 5.78 24.08
N LYS A 340 8.79 6.76 24.94
CA LYS A 340 9.93 6.78 25.88
C LYS A 340 9.62 6.05 27.19
N ASP A 341 8.35 6.08 27.60
CA ASP A 341 7.82 5.45 28.81
C ASP A 341 6.37 5.00 28.60
N GLU A 342 5.77 4.40 29.63
CA GLU A 342 4.43 3.83 29.54
C GLU A 342 3.31 4.89 29.50
N ALA A 343 3.55 6.08 30.08
CA ALA A 343 2.58 7.17 30.03
C ALA A 343 2.53 7.78 28.62
N ASP A 344 3.70 8.00 28.00
CA ASP A 344 3.86 8.40 26.60
C ASP A 344 3.23 7.35 25.66
N ARG A 345 3.46 6.05 25.93
CA ARG A 345 2.84 4.95 25.16
C ARG A 345 1.32 5.00 25.22
N SER A 346 0.74 5.18 26.41
CA SER A 346 -0.71 5.25 26.59
C SER A 346 -1.32 6.42 25.81
N TRP A 347 -0.72 7.61 25.93
CA TRP A 347 -1.17 8.80 25.22
C TRP A 347 -1.08 8.65 23.70
N ARG A 348 0.06 8.17 23.18
CA ARG A 348 0.26 7.84 21.76
C ARG A 348 -0.75 6.81 21.24
N THR A 349 -1.06 5.79 22.05
CA THR A 349 -2.05 4.76 21.69
C THR A 349 -3.45 5.37 21.55
N GLN A 350 -3.83 6.29 22.44
CA GLN A 350 -5.09 7.02 22.34
C GLN A 350 -5.13 7.86 21.05
N LEU A 351 -4.11 8.68 20.81
CA LEU A 351 -4.05 9.52 19.61
C LEU A 351 -4.07 8.69 18.32
N MET A 352 -3.37 7.55 18.29
CA MET A 352 -3.37 6.65 17.13
C MET A 352 -4.75 6.04 16.89
N THR A 353 -5.46 5.67 17.96
CA THR A 353 -6.82 5.14 17.86
C THR A 353 -7.78 6.19 17.28
N GLU A 354 -7.70 7.42 17.75
CA GLU A 354 -8.50 8.55 17.25
C GLU A 354 -8.13 8.88 15.80
N ALA A 355 -6.84 8.87 15.44
CA ALA A 355 -6.37 9.10 14.08
C ALA A 355 -6.89 8.03 13.11
N ASN A 356 -6.88 6.76 13.53
CA ASN A 356 -7.43 5.64 12.74
C ASN A 356 -8.93 5.80 12.53
N GLN A 357 -9.66 6.28 13.53
CA GLN A 357 -11.09 6.56 13.39
C GLN A 357 -11.34 7.71 12.40
N ALA A 358 -10.68 8.85 12.60
CA ALA A 358 -10.82 10.04 11.75
C ALA A 358 -10.46 9.75 10.29
N TYR A 359 -9.38 8.99 10.04
CA TYR A 359 -9.01 8.60 8.68
C TYR A 359 -10.07 7.74 8.01
N ARG A 360 -10.58 6.72 8.70
CA ARG A 360 -11.59 5.79 8.14
C ARG A 360 -12.94 6.47 7.89
N SER A 361 -13.28 7.52 8.64
CA SER A 361 -14.47 8.34 8.40
C SER A 361 -14.26 9.47 7.39
N GLY A 362 -13.04 9.67 6.88
CA GLY A 362 -12.74 10.78 5.96
C GLY A 362 -12.69 12.15 6.64
N ASP A 363 -12.55 12.20 7.97
CA ASP A 363 -12.60 13.43 8.77
C ASP A 363 -11.20 14.10 8.84
N GLU A 364 -10.92 14.94 7.84
CA GLU A 364 -9.66 15.67 7.77
C GLU A 364 -9.51 16.69 8.91
N SER A 365 -10.62 17.31 9.36
CA SER A 365 -10.63 18.24 10.49
C SER A 365 -10.15 17.56 11.77
N ALA A 366 -10.69 16.39 12.10
CA ALA A 366 -10.29 15.64 13.29
C ALA A 366 -8.81 15.24 13.23
N LEU A 367 -8.27 14.84 12.06
CA LEU A 367 -6.83 14.56 11.94
C LEU A 367 -5.97 15.81 12.20
N ARG A 368 -6.39 16.99 11.75
CA ARG A 368 -5.68 18.25 12.02
C ARG A 368 -5.76 18.65 13.50
N GLU A 369 -6.89 18.40 14.15
CA GLU A 369 -7.06 18.61 15.59
C GLU A 369 -6.13 17.70 16.40
N ILE A 370 -6.07 16.40 16.08
CA ILE A 370 -5.15 15.45 16.71
C ILE A 370 -3.70 15.89 16.51
N PHE A 371 -3.34 16.36 15.31
CA PHE A 371 -2.01 16.91 15.03
C PHE A 371 -1.69 18.14 15.89
N THR A 372 -2.69 19.00 16.14
CA THR A 372 -2.55 20.18 17.01
C THR A 372 -2.39 19.76 18.48
N LEU A 373 -3.22 18.83 18.97
CA LEU A 373 -3.12 18.27 20.32
C LEU A 373 -1.75 17.63 20.57
N TRP A 374 -1.21 16.92 19.58
CA TRP A 374 0.14 16.37 19.64
C TRP A 374 1.19 17.48 19.81
N GLN A 375 1.13 18.55 19.01
CA GLN A 375 2.07 19.67 19.11
C GLN A 375 2.01 20.40 20.45
N GLU A 376 0.80 20.64 20.97
CA GLU A 376 0.59 21.28 22.26
C GLU A 376 1.11 20.40 23.42
N GLY A 377 0.90 19.09 23.33
CA GLY A 377 1.39 18.12 24.30
C GLY A 377 2.92 17.95 24.27
N GLU A 378 3.53 17.90 23.07
CA GLU A 378 5.00 17.92 22.92
C GLU A 378 5.61 19.19 23.52
N GLY A 379 4.97 20.35 23.32
CA GLY A 379 5.44 21.63 23.86
C GLY A 379 5.33 21.77 25.38
N ARG A 380 4.48 20.97 26.04
CA ARG A 380 4.32 20.95 27.50
C ARG A 380 5.21 19.93 28.21
N ALA A 381 5.80 18.98 27.49
CA ALA A 381 6.82 18.12 28.08
C ALA A 381 7.98 19.02 28.56
N PRO A 382 8.39 18.98 29.84
CA PRO A 382 9.53 19.77 30.28
C PRO A 382 10.70 19.45 29.36
N ALA A 383 11.48 20.48 28.99
CA ALA A 383 12.77 20.35 28.34
C ALA A 383 13.76 19.68 29.31
N ALA A 384 13.45 18.47 29.77
CA ALA A 384 14.42 17.56 30.31
C ALA A 384 15.43 17.41 29.20
N ARG A 385 16.68 17.81 29.47
CA ARG A 385 17.83 17.30 28.76
C ARG A 385 17.66 15.79 28.76
N HIS A 386 17.11 15.26 27.67
CA HIS A 386 16.82 13.86 27.58
C HIS A 386 18.18 13.17 27.74
N PRO A 387 18.36 12.31 28.75
CA PRO A 387 19.58 11.52 28.81
C PRO A 387 19.68 10.83 27.45
N ALA A 388 20.88 10.85 26.85
CA ALA A 388 21.11 10.16 25.58
C ALA A 388 20.49 8.77 25.69
N VAL A 389 19.45 8.48 24.89
CA VAL A 389 18.76 7.18 24.96
C VAL A 389 19.83 6.12 24.77
N ALA A 390 20.02 5.29 25.80
CA ALA A 390 21.04 4.26 25.76
C ALA A 390 20.78 3.35 24.54
N PRO A 391 21.84 2.84 23.88
CA PRO A 391 21.68 1.92 22.74
C PRO A 391 20.72 0.76 23.00
N ALA A 392 20.66 0.26 24.23
CA ALA A 392 19.71 -0.79 24.65
C ALA A 392 18.23 -0.36 24.51
N GLY A 393 17.89 0.89 24.84
CA GLY A 393 16.54 1.43 24.69
C GLY A 393 16.14 1.59 23.22
N LEU A 394 17.06 2.10 22.39
CA LEU A 394 16.83 2.20 20.94
C LEU A 394 16.66 0.82 20.29
N MET A 395 17.45 -0.17 20.69
CA MET A 395 17.34 -1.54 20.20
C MET A 395 15.98 -2.19 20.59
N ALA A 396 15.48 -1.90 21.79
CA ALA A 396 14.15 -2.34 22.21
C ALA A 396 13.03 -1.70 21.37
N GLN A 397 13.12 -0.39 21.08
CA GLN A 397 12.19 0.30 20.20
C GLN A 397 12.22 -0.28 18.78
N VAL A 398 13.40 -0.45 18.20
CA VAL A 398 13.59 -1.12 16.90
C VAL A 398 12.89 -2.48 16.89
N THR A 399 13.12 -3.30 17.91
CA THR A 399 12.52 -4.64 18.01
C THR A 399 10.99 -4.57 18.06
N SER A 400 10.43 -3.60 18.79
CA SER A 400 8.97 -3.40 18.83
C SER A 400 8.39 -3.00 17.48
N VAL A 401 9.01 -2.02 16.81
CA VAL A 401 8.58 -1.54 15.48
C VAL A 401 8.63 -2.67 14.45
N ARG A 402 9.70 -3.48 14.45
CA ARG A 402 9.80 -4.64 13.55
C ARG A 402 8.68 -5.65 13.77
N ARG A 403 8.37 -5.96 15.02
CA ARG A 403 7.27 -6.85 15.38
C ARG A 403 5.94 -6.28 14.87
N ARG A 404 5.70 -4.99 15.07
CA ARG A 404 4.48 -4.32 14.62
C ARG A 404 4.35 -4.31 13.09
N VAL A 405 5.43 -4.03 12.36
CA VAL A 405 5.48 -4.12 10.88
C VAL A 405 5.08 -5.53 10.41
N ALA A 406 5.62 -6.57 11.04
CA ALA A 406 5.25 -7.95 10.74
C ALA A 406 3.77 -8.25 11.04
N GLU A 407 3.27 -7.84 12.20
CA GLU A 407 1.86 -7.99 12.60
C GLU A 407 0.91 -7.36 11.57
N ILE A 408 1.15 -6.11 11.17
CA ILE A 408 0.33 -5.43 10.14
C ILE A 408 0.42 -6.16 8.80
N GLY A 409 1.63 -6.60 8.41
CA GLY A 409 1.80 -7.41 7.20
C GLY A 409 0.96 -8.69 7.21
N THR A 410 0.84 -9.37 8.36
CA THR A 410 -0.04 -10.54 8.50
C THR A 410 -1.53 -10.17 8.43
N GLU A 411 -1.92 -9.05 9.04
CA GLU A 411 -3.31 -8.60 9.02
C GLU A 411 -3.75 -8.23 7.60
N LEU A 412 -2.92 -7.49 6.87
CA LEU A 412 -3.13 -7.16 5.46
C LEU A 412 -3.27 -8.43 4.61
N ASN A 413 -2.40 -9.41 4.77
CA ASN A 413 -2.51 -10.68 4.05
C ASN A 413 -3.81 -11.42 4.36
N ARG A 414 -4.28 -11.37 5.62
CA ARG A 414 -5.55 -11.97 6.01
C ARG A 414 -6.74 -11.24 5.36
N ILE A 415 -6.72 -9.92 5.31
CA ILE A 415 -7.77 -9.13 4.63
C ILE A 415 -7.78 -9.49 3.14
N TYR A 416 -6.62 -9.45 2.47
CA TYR A 416 -6.51 -9.68 1.04
C TYR A 416 -6.79 -11.13 0.61
N GLY A 417 -6.56 -12.11 1.50
CA GLY A 417 -6.90 -13.51 1.25
C GLY A 417 -8.35 -13.87 1.59
N SER A 418 -9.20 -12.91 1.96
CA SER A 418 -10.59 -13.19 2.31
C SER A 418 -11.49 -13.23 1.07
N ARG A 419 -12.49 -14.12 1.05
CA ARG A 419 -13.49 -14.21 -0.04
C ARG A 419 -14.23 -12.90 -0.30
N LEU A 420 -14.46 -12.11 0.75
CA LEU A 420 -15.10 -10.80 0.63
C LEU A 420 -14.19 -9.81 -0.11
N TYR A 421 -12.88 -9.88 0.13
CA TYR A 421 -11.91 -9.10 -0.60
C TYR A 421 -11.76 -9.56 -2.06
N GLU A 422 -11.85 -10.87 -2.34
CA GLU A 422 -11.89 -11.39 -3.71
C GLU A 422 -13.10 -10.83 -4.50
N LEU A 423 -14.28 -10.78 -3.86
CA LEU A 423 -15.46 -10.18 -4.46
C LEU A 423 -15.31 -8.67 -4.64
N PHE A 424 -14.72 -7.97 -3.66
CA PHE A 424 -14.38 -6.55 -3.78
C PHE A 424 -13.45 -6.28 -4.97
N ALA A 425 -12.39 -7.09 -5.13
CA ALA A 425 -11.47 -6.99 -6.26
C ALA A 425 -12.19 -7.24 -7.60
N ALA A 426 -13.05 -8.26 -7.66
CA ALA A 426 -13.86 -8.55 -8.85
C ALA A 426 -14.82 -7.40 -9.20
N ALA A 427 -15.46 -6.79 -8.20
CA ALA A 427 -16.33 -5.64 -8.39
C ALA A 427 -15.57 -4.41 -8.90
N ASN A 428 -14.37 -4.15 -8.37
CA ASN A 428 -13.49 -3.09 -8.87
C ASN A 428 -13.03 -3.33 -10.33
N MET A 429 -12.70 -4.57 -10.69
CA MET A 429 -12.37 -4.92 -12.07
C MET A 429 -13.57 -4.74 -13.03
N ALA A 430 -14.79 -5.05 -12.58
CA ALA A 430 -16.00 -4.78 -13.36
C ALA A 430 -16.22 -3.27 -13.54
N ARG A 431 -16.03 -2.48 -12.47
CA ARG A 431 -16.16 -1.02 -12.49
C ARG A 431 -15.20 -0.35 -13.48
N ARG A 432 -13.95 -0.84 -13.59
CA ARG A 432 -12.98 -0.40 -14.62
C ARG A 432 -13.48 -0.59 -16.06
N ARG A 433 -14.42 -1.50 -16.29
CA ARG A 433 -15.04 -1.77 -17.58
C ARG A 433 -16.41 -1.09 -17.72
N GLY A 434 -16.74 -0.14 -16.85
CA GLY A 434 -18.01 0.56 -16.83
C GLY A 434 -19.19 -0.29 -16.35
N ARG A 435 -18.94 -1.40 -15.64
CA ARG A 435 -19.97 -2.33 -15.16
C ARG A 435 -20.10 -2.30 -13.65
N ASP A 436 -21.31 -2.51 -13.15
CA ASP A 436 -21.58 -2.60 -11.71
C ASP A 436 -21.93 -4.04 -11.33
N LEU A 437 -20.93 -4.78 -10.85
CA LEU A 437 -21.10 -6.21 -10.53
C LEU A 437 -22.14 -6.45 -9.43
N LEU A 438 -22.20 -5.60 -8.40
CA LEU A 438 -23.16 -5.80 -7.31
C LEU A 438 -24.59 -5.51 -7.79
N GLN A 439 -24.77 -4.51 -8.67
CA GLN A 439 -26.07 -4.26 -9.27
C GLN A 439 -26.47 -5.39 -10.21
N GLU A 440 -25.57 -5.90 -11.07
CA GLU A 440 -25.84 -7.05 -11.92
C GLU A 440 -26.27 -8.30 -11.11
N MET A 441 -25.70 -8.49 -9.91
CA MET A 441 -26.10 -9.55 -8.99
C MET A 441 -27.49 -9.29 -8.38
N ALA A 442 -27.75 -8.05 -7.95
CA ALA A 442 -29.04 -7.63 -7.41
C ALA A 442 -30.17 -7.83 -8.43
N ASP A 443 -29.99 -7.40 -9.68
CA ASP A 443 -30.97 -7.54 -10.76
C ASP A 443 -31.32 -9.02 -11.02
N ARG A 444 -30.33 -9.92 -10.96
CA ARG A 444 -30.56 -11.37 -11.08
C ARG A 444 -31.34 -11.93 -9.89
N LEU A 445 -31.03 -11.48 -8.68
CA LEU A 445 -31.73 -11.90 -7.47
C LEU A 445 -33.20 -11.42 -7.50
N GLU A 446 -33.45 -10.20 -7.95
CA GLU A 446 -34.82 -9.67 -8.11
C GLU A 446 -35.66 -10.53 -9.05
N LEU A 447 -35.10 -10.93 -10.20
CA LEU A 447 -35.78 -11.84 -11.14
C LEU A 447 -36.08 -13.21 -10.51
N GLN A 448 -35.15 -13.76 -9.74
CA GLN A 448 -35.34 -15.04 -9.05
C GLN A 448 -36.36 -14.95 -7.93
N ILE A 449 -36.37 -13.85 -7.17
CA ILE A 449 -37.36 -13.57 -6.12
C ILE A 449 -38.74 -13.43 -6.74
N ALA A 450 -38.88 -12.71 -7.84
CA ALA A 450 -40.15 -12.56 -8.56
C ALA A 450 -40.67 -13.92 -9.06
N ALA A 451 -39.79 -14.77 -9.62
CA ALA A 451 -40.15 -16.11 -10.05
C ALA A 451 -40.61 -17.00 -8.88
N ALA A 452 -39.90 -16.96 -7.75
CA ALA A 452 -40.28 -17.72 -6.55
C ALA A 452 -41.63 -17.26 -5.96
N LYS A 453 -41.89 -15.94 -5.94
CA LYS A 453 -43.19 -15.37 -5.54
C LYS A 453 -44.31 -15.81 -6.47
N ALA A 454 -44.11 -15.73 -7.78
CA ALA A 454 -45.09 -16.15 -8.78
C ALA A 454 -45.45 -17.64 -8.62
N GLU A 455 -44.45 -18.49 -8.37
CA GLU A 455 -44.68 -19.92 -8.10
C GLU A 455 -45.51 -20.14 -6.83
N LEU A 456 -45.23 -19.41 -5.74
CA LEU A 456 -46.03 -19.46 -4.52
C LEU A 456 -47.46 -18.95 -4.75
N ASP A 457 -47.65 -17.94 -5.59
CA ASP A 457 -48.97 -17.38 -5.87
C ASP A 457 -49.77 -18.20 -6.90
N GLY A 458 -49.15 -19.22 -7.51
CA GLY A 458 -49.75 -20.03 -8.58
C GLY A 458 -49.99 -19.22 -9.87
N THR A 459 -49.21 -18.17 -10.08
CA THR A 459 -49.28 -17.29 -11.26
C THR A 459 -48.02 -17.46 -12.12
N ASP A 460 -48.15 -17.37 -13.44
CA ASP A 460 -47.00 -17.42 -14.35
C ASP A 460 -46.15 -16.14 -14.16
N PRO A 461 -44.80 -16.21 -14.03
CA PRO A 461 -43.99 -15.03 -13.79
C PRO A 461 -44.13 -14.05 -14.96
N ALA A 462 -44.77 -12.91 -14.70
CA ALA A 462 -44.89 -11.83 -15.68
C ALA A 462 -43.49 -11.28 -15.99
N ILE A 463 -42.93 -11.67 -17.13
CA ILE A 463 -41.70 -11.10 -17.68
C ILE A 463 -41.96 -9.60 -17.92
N PRO A 464 -41.27 -8.67 -17.25
CA PRO A 464 -41.40 -7.26 -17.58
C PRO A 464 -40.80 -7.06 -18.97
N ALA A 465 -41.58 -6.50 -19.89
CA ALA A 465 -41.08 -6.12 -21.21
C ALA A 465 -39.94 -5.10 -21.03
N VAL A 466 -38.71 -5.53 -21.31
CA VAL A 466 -37.57 -4.63 -21.46
C VAL A 466 -37.90 -3.71 -22.63
N ASN A 467 -38.27 -2.45 -22.31
CA ASN A 467 -38.36 -1.39 -23.30
C ASN A 467 -36.96 -1.16 -23.87
N ALA A 468 -36.72 -1.73 -25.06
CA ALA A 468 -35.65 -1.32 -25.93
C ALA A 468 -35.93 0.11 -26.42
N CYS A 469 -35.46 1.11 -25.67
CA CYS A 469 -35.24 2.44 -26.21
C CYS A 469 -33.82 2.51 -26.79
N ARG A 470 -33.78 2.95 -28.05
CA ARG A 470 -32.61 3.19 -28.91
C ARG A 470 -31.59 4.16 -28.33
#